data_AF-A0A3P7E4T0-F1
#
_entry.id   AF-A0A3P7E4T0-F1
#
_cell.length_a   1.000
_cell.length_b   1.000
_cell.length_c   1.000
_cell.angle_alpha   90.00
_cell.angle_beta   90.00
_cell.angle_gamma   90.00
#
_symmetry.space_group_name_H-M   'P 1'
#
loop_
_entity.id
_entity.type
_entity.pdbx_description
1 polymer ?
#
loop_
_entity_poly.entity_id
_entity_poly.type
_entity_poly.pdbx_seq_one_letter_code
_entity_poly.pdbx_strand_id
1 'polypeptide(L)'
;MHVLFVMCFLSVSLQMIVIINALRYIRKHASECCMHIFLFNMTLADLLLTGIALPMEFLIDIDTIKLQFPYHINLMMHFLLWLGTSVSGLNLVLLNVEKLIFFKFPLRYSELVTRNRAYLMAFATWFLSVIFIYLAFHTRALICRYNCERLTTDNNRYGPLMYLFFTFFVSAFPALSSFIVALYLLRIVSIHRKQIAEEQKLYTANGICKKNNAMKSGMRTFYFIFISTFFTILTLTPYRLVTLYRTIIDKDTVIRTCGSVFISVLTYYAMDLNPILNPLLTVTILPQYRLHCLNFLISLRLRSSHNEIFDK
;
A
#
# COMPACT_ATOMS: atom_id res chain seq x y z
N MET A 1 -12.85 -4.65 16.83
CA MET A 1 -11.51 -4.97 17.35
C MET A 1 -11.10 -6.44 17.15
N HIS A 2 -11.70 -7.44 17.82
CA HIS A 2 -11.23 -8.83 17.73
C HIS A 2 -11.09 -9.38 16.29
N VAL A 3 -12.05 -9.09 15.41
CA VAL A 3 -11.98 -9.52 14.00
C VAL A 3 -10.77 -8.90 13.28
N LEU A 4 -10.52 -7.60 13.45
CA LEU A 4 -9.37 -6.92 12.83
C LEU A 4 -8.04 -7.46 13.35
N PHE A 5 -7.96 -7.75 14.66
CA PHE A 5 -6.80 -8.38 15.27
C PHE A 5 -6.50 -9.76 14.65
N VAL A 6 -7.52 -10.60 14.44
CA VAL A 6 -7.35 -11.89 13.73
C VAL A 6 -6.95 -11.67 12.27
N MET A 7 -7.52 -10.68 11.59
CA MET A 7 -7.15 -10.33 10.22
C MET A 7 -5.70 -9.85 10.10
N CYS A 8 -5.14 -9.21 11.13
CA CYS A 8 -3.70 -8.87 11.17
C CYS A 8 -2.81 -10.12 11.08
N PHE A 9 -3.10 -11.18 11.82
CA PHE A 9 -2.31 -12.42 11.73
C PHE A 9 -2.39 -13.08 10.35
N LEU A 10 -3.58 -13.10 9.75
CA LEU A 10 -3.76 -13.58 8.38
C LEU A 10 -2.99 -12.70 7.39
N SER A 11 -3.05 -11.38 7.57
CA SER A 11 -2.33 -10.42 6.76
C SER A 11 -0.82 -10.64 6.84
N VAL A 12 -0.25 -10.73 8.04
CA VAL A 12 1.17 -11.02 8.29
C VAL A 12 1.61 -12.30 7.57
N SER A 13 0.82 -13.37 7.66
CA SER A 13 1.11 -14.63 6.99
C SER A 13 1.19 -14.46 5.46
N LEU A 14 0.24 -13.73 4.86
CA LEU A 14 0.24 -13.41 3.43
C LEU A 14 1.39 -12.46 3.05
N GLN A 15 1.71 -11.47 3.87
CA GLN A 15 2.82 -10.53 3.65
C GLN A 15 4.14 -11.28 3.58
N MET A 16 4.38 -12.22 4.50
CA MET A 16 5.58 -13.04 4.50
C MET A 16 5.72 -13.86 3.21
N ILE A 17 4.61 -14.43 2.71
CA ILE A 17 4.61 -15.12 1.41
C ILE A 17 4.94 -14.15 0.26
N VAL A 18 4.35 -12.96 0.25
CA VAL A 18 4.62 -11.93 -0.77
C VAL A 18 6.09 -11.48 -0.72
N ILE A 19 6.63 -11.21 0.47
CA ILE A 19 8.02 -10.81 0.69
C ILE A 19 9.00 -11.88 0.19
N ILE A 20 8.79 -13.15 0.57
CA ILE A 20 9.63 -14.27 0.10
C ILE A 20 9.61 -14.37 -1.43
N ASN A 21 8.43 -14.21 -2.04
CA ASN A 21 8.29 -14.25 -3.49
C ASN A 21 8.95 -13.05 -4.17
N ALA A 22 8.77 -11.85 -3.64
CA ALA A 22 9.39 -10.64 -4.16
C ALA A 22 10.91 -10.76 -4.12
N LEU A 23 11.48 -11.23 -3.00
CA LEU A 23 12.91 -11.50 -2.89
C LEU A 23 13.40 -12.53 -3.92
N ARG A 24 12.63 -13.59 -4.18
CA ARG A 24 12.97 -14.57 -5.22
C ARG A 24 12.98 -13.95 -6.63
N TYR A 25 12.02 -13.10 -6.96
CA TYR A 25 11.98 -12.42 -8.27
C TYR A 25 13.10 -11.38 -8.42
N ILE A 26 13.42 -10.65 -7.36
CA ILE A 26 14.54 -9.70 -7.33
C ILE A 26 15.87 -10.44 -7.56
N ARG A 27 16.07 -11.59 -6.89
CA ARG A 27 17.27 -12.42 -7.05
C ARG A 27 17.37 -13.06 -8.43
N LYS A 28 16.25 -13.45 -9.05
CA LYS A 28 16.22 -14.06 -10.39
C LYS A 28 16.42 -13.04 -11.53
N HIS A 29 16.62 -11.75 -11.24
CA HIS A 29 16.79 -10.72 -12.25
C HIS A 29 15.65 -10.71 -13.30
N ALA A 30 14.40 -10.86 -12.83
CA ALA A 30 13.23 -10.83 -13.72
C ALA A 30 13.11 -9.48 -14.46
N SER A 31 12.45 -9.46 -15.62
CA SER A 31 12.26 -8.26 -16.47
C SER A 31 11.54 -7.10 -15.77
N GLU A 32 10.82 -7.38 -14.69
CA GLU A 32 10.07 -6.40 -13.86
C GLU A 32 10.69 -6.24 -12.45
N CYS A 33 12.02 -6.38 -12.34
CA CYS A 33 12.74 -6.32 -11.06
C CYS A 33 12.45 -5.07 -10.23
N CYS A 34 12.35 -3.90 -10.86
CA CYS A 34 12.11 -2.63 -10.18
C CYS A 34 10.71 -2.57 -9.54
N MET A 35 9.69 -3.10 -10.22
CA MET A 35 8.34 -3.23 -9.64
C MET A 35 8.35 -4.13 -8.41
N HIS A 36 9.11 -5.22 -8.44
CA HIS A 36 9.27 -6.10 -7.28
C HIS A 36 10.01 -5.45 -6.12
N ILE A 37 10.96 -4.56 -6.37
CA ILE A 37 11.64 -3.79 -5.32
C ILE A 37 10.66 -2.85 -4.62
N PHE A 38 9.85 -2.10 -5.37
CA PHE A 38 8.84 -1.22 -4.77
C PHE A 38 7.72 -1.99 -4.08
N LEU A 39 7.27 -3.11 -4.65
CA LEU A 39 6.30 -3.99 -4.00
C LEU A 39 6.86 -4.58 -2.70
N PHE A 40 8.11 -5.06 -2.70
CA PHE A 40 8.79 -5.53 -1.49
C PHE A 40 8.84 -4.43 -0.44
N ASN A 41 9.24 -3.22 -0.83
CA ASN A 41 9.34 -2.07 0.07
C ASN A 41 7.98 -1.69 0.69
N MET A 42 6.92 -1.69 -0.13
CA MET A 42 5.54 -1.47 0.30
C MET A 42 5.09 -2.55 1.30
N THR A 43 5.30 -3.84 0.97
CA THR A 43 4.90 -4.95 1.84
C THR A 43 5.70 -5.00 3.15
N LEU A 44 6.94 -4.52 3.15
CA LEU A 44 7.72 -4.41 4.38
C LEU A 44 7.14 -3.33 5.30
N ALA A 45 6.70 -2.20 4.74
CA ALA A 45 6.02 -1.16 5.50
C ALA A 45 4.67 -1.64 6.04
N ASP A 46 3.87 -2.33 5.21
CA ASP A 46 2.60 -2.91 5.63
C ASP A 46 2.79 -4.01 6.69
N LEU A 47 3.91 -4.75 6.65
CA LEU A 47 4.26 -5.74 7.67
C LEU A 47 4.55 -5.08 9.03
N LEU A 48 5.22 -3.91 9.06
CA LEU A 48 5.40 -3.16 10.31
C LEU A 48 4.06 -2.70 10.89
N LEU A 49 3.13 -2.28 10.03
CA LEU A 49 1.77 -1.90 10.44
C LEU A 49 1.02 -3.10 11.02
N THR A 50 0.88 -4.17 10.23
CA THR A 50 0.02 -5.32 10.59
C THR A 50 0.65 -6.27 11.61
N GLY A 51 1.98 -6.34 11.68
CA GLY A 51 2.68 -7.22 12.61
C GLY A 51 2.96 -6.61 13.98
N ILE A 52 3.03 -5.27 14.08
CA ILE A 52 3.43 -4.58 15.32
C ILE A 52 2.44 -3.48 15.66
N ALA A 53 2.29 -2.47 14.80
CA ALA A 53 1.65 -1.22 15.17
C ALA A 53 0.12 -1.35 15.40
N LEU A 54 -0.59 -1.96 14.46
CA LEU A 54 -2.04 -2.20 14.56
C LEU A 54 -2.41 -3.18 15.68
N PRO A 55 -1.70 -4.32 15.86
CA PRO A 55 -1.92 -5.18 17.03
C PRO A 55 -1.79 -4.44 18.36
N MET A 56 -0.78 -3.57 18.52
CA MET A 56 -0.62 -2.77 19.73
C MET A 56 -1.78 -1.80 19.93
N GLU A 57 -2.21 -1.11 18.87
CA GLU A 57 -3.34 -0.16 18.91
C GLU A 57 -4.64 -0.87 19.31
N PHE A 58 -4.92 -2.03 18.70
CA PHE A 58 -6.09 -2.83 19.05
C PHE A 58 -6.03 -3.40 20.46
N LEU A 59 -4.85 -3.73 21.00
CA LEU A 59 -4.71 -4.20 22.38
C LEU A 59 -4.99 -3.10 23.41
N ILE A 60 -4.67 -1.85 23.10
CA ILE A 60 -4.97 -0.69 23.96
C ILE A 60 -6.48 -0.42 23.99
N ASP A 61 -7.16 -0.55 22.84
CA ASP A 61 -8.60 -0.29 22.71
C ASP A 61 -9.50 -1.44 23.16
N ILE A 62 -8.95 -2.63 23.46
CA ILE A 62 -9.73 -3.73 24.03
C ILE A 62 -9.99 -3.45 25.52
N ASP A 63 -11.17 -2.92 25.81
CA ASP A 63 -11.63 -2.56 27.17
C ASP A 63 -11.49 -3.68 28.21
N THR A 64 -11.48 -4.95 27.79
CA THR A 64 -11.38 -6.10 28.70
C THR A 64 -10.00 -6.26 29.32
N ILE A 65 -8.96 -5.71 28.70
CA ILE A 65 -7.59 -5.79 29.17
C ILE A 65 -7.11 -4.36 29.44
N LYS A 66 -7.09 -3.94 30.70
CA LYS A 66 -6.45 -2.67 31.10
C LYS A 66 -4.93 -2.77 30.97
N LEU A 67 -4.42 -2.98 29.75
CA LEU A 67 -2.99 -3.06 29.49
C LEU A 67 -2.46 -1.63 29.33
N GLN A 68 -1.74 -1.15 30.34
CA GLN A 68 -1.04 0.12 30.25
C GLN A 68 0.38 -0.11 29.77
N PHE A 69 0.63 0.19 28.50
CA PHE A 69 1.98 0.17 27.97
C PHE A 69 2.77 1.40 28.45
N PRO A 70 4.09 1.27 28.64
CA PRO A 70 4.97 2.40 28.89
C PRO A 70 4.90 3.46 27.77
N TYR A 71 5.10 4.73 28.14
CA TYR A 71 5.11 5.88 27.22
C TYR A 71 5.85 5.62 25.91
N HIS A 72 7.07 5.07 26.00
CA HIS A 72 7.94 4.85 24.84
C HIS A 72 7.39 3.79 23.86
N ILE A 73 6.66 2.79 24.35
CA ILE A 73 6.04 1.76 23.49
C ILE A 73 4.89 2.39 22.70
N ASN A 74 4.03 3.16 23.36
CA ASN A 74 2.94 3.89 22.71
C ASN A 74 3.46 4.89 21.68
N LEU A 75 4.52 5.64 22.02
CA LEU A 75 5.16 6.54 21.08
C LEU A 75 5.71 5.81 19.85
N MET A 76 6.35 4.65 20.06
CA MET A 76 6.87 3.81 18.97
C MET A 76 5.75 3.26 18.09
N MET A 77 4.62 2.86 18.68
CA MET A 77 3.43 2.43 17.93
C MET A 77 2.95 3.53 16.98
N HIS A 78 2.75 4.76 17.48
CA HIS A 78 2.36 5.90 16.64
C HIS A 78 3.41 6.22 15.58
N PHE A 79 4.70 6.16 15.92
CA PHE A 79 5.77 6.34 14.95
C PHE A 79 5.69 5.30 13.82
N LEU A 80 5.49 4.02 14.14
CA LEU A 80 5.37 2.94 13.16
C LEU A 80 4.10 3.05 12.31
N LEU A 81 2.96 3.48 12.89
CA LEU A 81 1.71 3.74 12.15
C LEU A 81 1.93 4.79 11.06
N TRP A 82 2.54 5.92 11.43
CA TRP A 82 2.81 7.00 10.49
C TRP A 82 3.88 6.63 9.47
N LEU A 83 4.94 5.94 9.90
CA LEU A 83 6.03 5.50 9.04
C LEU A 83 5.54 4.50 7.99
N GLY A 84 4.88 3.42 8.44
CA GLY A 84 4.38 2.37 7.57
C GLY A 84 3.38 2.90 6.55
N THR A 85 2.42 3.73 6.99
CA THR A 85 1.41 4.31 6.09
C THR A 85 2.07 5.24 5.06
N SER A 86 3.04 6.06 5.49
CA SER A 86 3.76 6.98 4.60
C SER A 86 4.58 6.23 3.54
N VAL A 87 5.38 5.25 3.97
CA VAL A 87 6.22 4.46 3.06
C VAL A 87 5.34 3.65 2.09
N SER A 88 4.27 3.04 2.56
CA SER A 88 3.32 2.30 1.72
C SER A 88 2.69 3.20 0.65
N GLY A 89 2.15 4.36 1.04
CA GLY A 89 1.57 5.34 0.12
C GLY A 89 2.56 5.89 -0.90
N LEU A 90 3.80 6.22 -0.49
CA LEU A 90 4.83 6.71 -1.40
C LEU A 90 5.28 5.62 -2.40
N ASN A 91 5.35 4.35 -1.99
CA ASN A 91 5.68 3.26 -2.92
C ASN A 91 4.60 3.06 -4.00
N LEU A 92 3.31 3.32 -3.70
CA LEU A 92 2.27 3.34 -4.74
C LEU A 92 2.54 4.41 -5.80
N VAL A 93 3.04 5.59 -5.41
CA VAL A 93 3.47 6.62 -6.36
C VAL A 93 4.63 6.12 -7.21
N LEU A 94 5.65 5.51 -6.59
CA LEU A 94 6.81 4.99 -7.32
C LEU A 94 6.40 3.89 -8.32
N LEU A 95 5.46 3.03 -7.95
CA LEU A 95 4.86 2.04 -8.85
C LEU A 95 4.16 2.70 -10.05
N ASN A 96 3.40 3.77 -9.83
CA ASN A 96 2.78 4.53 -10.92
C ASN A 96 3.79 5.21 -11.84
N VAL A 97 4.82 5.83 -11.27
CA VAL A 97 5.90 6.48 -12.03
C VAL A 97 6.67 5.45 -12.85
N GLU A 98 6.96 4.29 -12.28
CA GLU A 98 7.61 3.18 -12.99
C GLU A 98 6.80 2.73 -14.21
N LYS A 99 5.47 2.55 -14.06
CA LYS A 99 4.61 2.21 -15.18
C LYS A 99 4.51 3.32 -16.21
N LEU A 100 4.45 4.57 -15.77
CA LEU A 100 4.48 5.70 -16.69
C LEU A 100 5.74 5.67 -17.57
N ILE A 101 6.91 5.43 -16.96
CA ILE A 101 8.18 5.35 -17.70
C ILE A 101 8.19 4.13 -18.63
N PHE A 102 7.72 2.97 -18.17
CA PHE A 102 7.63 1.74 -18.96
C PHE A 102 6.84 1.94 -20.26
N PHE A 103 5.68 2.60 -20.19
CA PHE A 103 4.83 2.82 -21.36
C PHE A 103 5.24 4.04 -22.20
N LYS A 104 5.77 5.11 -21.58
CA LYS A 104 6.21 6.31 -22.30
C LYS A 104 7.51 6.09 -23.07
N PHE A 105 8.44 5.30 -22.52
CA PHE A 105 9.77 5.07 -23.08
C PHE A 105 10.15 3.58 -23.07
N PRO A 106 9.42 2.70 -23.79
CA PRO A 106 9.61 1.25 -23.72
C PRO A 106 11.04 0.81 -24.09
N LEU A 107 11.65 1.45 -25.11
CA LEU A 107 13.02 1.12 -25.57
C LEU A 107 14.12 1.59 -24.60
N ARG A 108 13.87 2.69 -23.87
CA ARG A 108 14.84 3.26 -22.91
C ARG A 108 14.52 2.88 -21.46
N TYR A 109 13.52 2.02 -21.23
CA TYR A 109 13.13 1.63 -19.88
C TYR A 109 14.29 0.99 -19.12
N SER A 110 15.03 0.09 -19.76
CA SER A 110 16.20 -0.58 -19.19
C SER A 110 17.34 0.38 -18.81
N GLU A 111 17.45 1.51 -19.51
CA GLU A 111 18.45 2.55 -19.26
C GLU A 111 17.99 3.54 -18.17
N LEU A 112 16.71 3.93 -18.19
CA LEU A 112 16.15 4.91 -17.26
C LEU A 112 15.93 4.32 -15.87
N VAL A 113 15.36 3.13 -15.79
CA VAL A 113 14.92 2.48 -14.55
C VAL A 113 15.89 1.34 -14.22
N THR A 114 17.01 1.71 -13.61
CA THR A 114 18.01 0.73 -13.14
C THR A 114 17.72 0.28 -11.71
N ARG A 115 18.21 -0.91 -11.37
CA ARG A 115 18.05 -1.51 -10.04
C ARG A 115 18.59 -0.62 -8.90
N ASN A 116 19.76 -0.01 -9.12
CA ASN A 116 20.38 0.86 -8.11
C ASN A 116 19.53 2.10 -7.86
N ARG A 117 18.92 2.67 -8.90
CA ARG A 117 17.98 3.79 -8.77
C ARG A 117 16.71 3.36 -8.06
N ALA A 118 16.17 2.16 -8.34
CA ALA A 118 15.01 1.64 -7.64
C ALA A 118 15.27 1.45 -6.13
N TYR A 119 16.43 0.91 -5.75
CA TYR A 119 16.82 0.81 -4.34
C TYR A 119 17.01 2.19 -3.69
N LEU A 120 17.63 3.14 -4.39
CA LEU A 120 17.78 4.50 -3.90
C LEU A 120 16.43 5.18 -3.67
N MET A 121 15.49 5.02 -4.60
CA MET A 121 14.12 5.55 -4.48
C MET A 121 13.37 4.89 -3.32
N ALA A 122 13.47 3.57 -3.18
CA ALA A 122 12.87 2.84 -2.06
C ALA A 122 13.46 3.27 -0.72
N PHE A 123 14.78 3.47 -0.61
CA PHE A 123 15.42 3.99 0.59
C PHE A 123 14.99 5.44 0.88
N ALA A 124 14.87 6.27 -0.17
CA ALA A 124 14.42 7.64 -0.04
C ALA A 124 13.00 7.74 0.54
N THR A 125 12.09 6.80 0.26
CA THR A 125 10.76 6.82 0.90
C THR A 125 10.87 6.68 2.41
N TRP A 126 11.70 5.76 2.92
CA TRP A 126 11.92 5.62 4.36
C TRP A 126 12.52 6.89 4.96
N PHE A 127 13.59 7.39 4.35
CA PHE A 127 14.30 8.57 4.85
C PHE A 127 13.40 9.81 4.90
N LEU A 128 12.63 10.08 3.83
CA LEU A 128 11.69 11.19 3.79
C LEU A 128 10.55 11.03 4.80
N SER A 129 10.01 9.82 4.97
CA SER A 129 8.97 9.54 5.97
C SER A 129 9.47 9.76 7.39
N VAL A 130 10.69 9.30 7.72
CA VAL A 130 11.31 9.52 9.05
C VAL A 130 11.53 11.00 9.31
N ILE A 131 12.07 11.75 8.34
CA ILE A 131 12.25 13.20 8.47
C ILE A 131 10.91 13.89 8.71
N PHE A 132 9.88 13.55 7.93
CA PHE A 132 8.56 14.14 8.05
C PHE A 132 7.98 13.92 9.46
N ILE A 133 8.04 12.69 9.97
CA ILE A 133 7.54 12.36 11.31
C ILE A 133 8.35 13.08 12.40
N TYR A 134 9.68 13.10 12.27
CA TYR A 134 10.55 13.84 13.19
C TYR A 134 10.18 15.33 13.23
N LEU A 135 9.99 15.97 12.08
CA LEU A 135 9.55 17.36 11.98
C LEU A 135 8.16 17.58 12.60
N ALA A 136 7.23 16.63 12.42
CA ALA A 136 5.90 16.70 13.00
C ALA A 136 5.93 16.67 14.55
N PHE A 137 6.80 15.86 15.15
CA PHE A 137 7.03 15.87 16.60
C PHE A 137 7.79 17.11 17.06
N HIS A 138 8.85 17.51 16.34
CA HIS A 138 9.69 18.65 16.72
C HIS A 138 8.92 19.98 16.70
N THR A 139 8.07 20.20 15.70
CA THR A 139 7.19 21.37 15.58
C THR A 139 5.98 21.33 16.52
N ARG A 140 5.86 20.27 17.34
CA ARG A 140 4.69 19.97 18.19
C ARG A 140 3.37 19.89 17.41
N ALA A 141 3.43 19.56 16.11
CA ALA A 141 2.23 19.32 15.32
C ALA A 141 1.46 18.08 15.82
N LEU A 142 2.18 17.08 16.33
CA LEU A 142 1.64 15.87 16.94
C LEU A 142 1.89 15.89 18.46
N ILE A 143 0.81 15.84 19.25
CA ILE A 143 0.84 15.85 20.71
C ILE A 143 0.33 14.49 21.24
N CYS A 144 1.14 13.85 22.09
CA CYS A 144 0.74 12.68 22.86
C CYS A 144 -0.19 13.08 24.02
N ARG A 145 -1.33 12.41 24.16
CA ARG A 145 -2.24 12.50 25.30
C ARG A 145 -2.30 11.15 26.01
N TYR A 146 -2.62 11.15 27.31
CA TYR A 146 -2.81 9.93 28.12
C TYR A 146 -1.65 8.93 27.96
N ASN A 147 -0.44 9.29 28.41
CA ASN A 147 0.75 8.42 28.26
C ASN A 147 1.05 8.00 26.80
N CYS A 148 0.71 8.88 25.85
CA CYS A 148 0.77 8.66 24.39
C CYS A 148 -0.13 7.53 23.85
N GLU A 149 -1.13 7.06 24.62
CA GLU A 149 -2.14 6.14 24.11
C GLU A 149 -2.87 6.76 22.91
N ARG A 150 -3.14 8.08 22.95
CA ARG A 150 -3.76 8.82 21.85
C ARG A 150 -2.86 9.92 21.31
N LEU A 151 -2.78 10.00 19.99
CA LEU A 151 -2.09 11.07 19.29
C LEU A 151 -3.11 12.07 18.75
N THR A 152 -2.95 13.34 19.10
CA THR A 152 -3.82 14.44 18.65
C THR A 152 -3.01 15.50 17.94
N THR A 153 -3.59 16.18 16.95
CA THR A 153 -2.97 17.34 16.33
C THR A 153 -3.13 18.57 17.21
N ASP A 154 -2.08 19.39 17.32
CA ASP A 154 -2.18 20.67 18.03
C ASP A 154 -3.02 21.69 17.26
N ASN A 155 -3.61 22.65 17.99
CA ASN A 155 -4.36 23.77 17.41
C ASN A 155 -3.45 24.87 16.83
N ASN A 156 -2.13 24.77 17.05
CA ASN A 156 -1.16 25.66 16.42
C ASN A 156 -1.13 25.47 14.90
N ARG A 157 -0.68 26.49 14.16
CA ARG A 157 -0.62 26.51 12.69
C ARG A 157 0.08 25.28 12.07
N TYR A 158 1.06 24.71 12.76
CA TYR A 158 1.81 23.56 12.27
C TYR A 158 1.03 22.24 12.34
N GLY A 159 0.10 22.07 13.29
CA GLY A 159 -0.70 20.84 13.43
C GLY A 159 -1.50 20.51 12.16
N PRO A 160 -2.44 21.39 11.76
CA PRO A 160 -3.22 21.21 10.54
C PRO A 160 -2.37 21.17 9.27
N LEU A 161 -1.30 21.97 9.22
CA LEU A 161 -0.42 22.05 8.05
C LEU A 161 0.37 20.74 7.82
N MET A 162 0.95 20.16 8.86
CA MET A 162 1.60 18.85 8.76
C MET A 162 0.59 17.76 8.40
N TYR A 163 -0.58 17.76 9.03
CA TYR A 163 -1.62 16.78 8.70
C TYR A 163 -2.12 16.88 7.24
N LEU A 164 -2.25 18.12 6.73
CA LEU A 164 -2.57 18.39 5.33
C LEU A 164 -1.50 17.85 4.39
N PHE A 165 -0.21 18.12 4.66
CA PHE A 165 0.89 17.59 3.86
C PHE A 165 0.91 16.07 3.85
N PHE A 166 0.75 15.44 5.02
CA PHE A 166 0.66 13.99 5.12
C PHE A 166 -0.48 13.44 4.26
N THR A 167 -1.70 13.98 4.43
CA THR A 167 -2.89 13.56 3.68
C THR A 167 -2.69 13.74 2.18
N PHE A 168 -2.07 14.84 1.76
CA PHE A 168 -1.77 15.09 0.36
C PHE A 168 -0.80 14.05 -0.21
N PHE A 169 0.37 13.86 0.40
CA PHE A 169 1.40 12.97 -0.15
C PHE A 169 1.08 11.48 -0.03
N VAL A 170 0.32 11.08 1.01
CA VAL A 170 0.07 9.67 1.32
C VAL A 170 -1.28 9.19 0.77
N SER A 171 -2.23 10.08 0.50
CA SER A 171 -3.57 9.71 -0.01
C SER A 171 -3.90 10.38 -1.33
N ALA A 172 -3.83 11.71 -1.42
CA ALA A 172 -4.24 12.43 -2.63
C ALA A 172 -3.27 12.24 -3.81
N PHE A 173 -1.96 12.23 -3.55
CA PHE A 173 -0.93 12.14 -4.57
C PHE A 173 -0.83 10.74 -5.21
N PRO A 174 -0.91 9.62 -4.46
CA PRO A 174 -1.06 8.29 -5.05
C PRO A 174 -2.32 8.17 -5.91
N ALA A 175 -3.44 8.76 -5.45
CA ALA A 175 -4.70 8.79 -6.18
C ALA A 175 -4.57 9.53 -7.51
N LEU A 176 -4.07 10.77 -7.46
CA LEU A 176 -3.92 11.64 -8.62
C LEU A 176 -2.92 11.05 -9.63
N SER A 177 -1.78 10.55 -9.15
CA SER A 177 -0.79 9.92 -10.01
C SER A 177 -1.36 8.68 -10.72
N SER A 178 -2.08 7.80 -10.01
CA SER A 178 -2.70 6.62 -10.63
C SER A 178 -3.77 6.98 -11.64
N PHE A 179 -4.57 8.00 -11.35
CA PHE A 179 -5.61 8.48 -12.27
C PHE A 179 -5.00 9.05 -13.55
N ILE A 180 -3.98 9.90 -13.43
CA ILE A 180 -3.26 10.47 -14.58
C ILE A 180 -2.62 9.35 -15.42
N VAL A 181 -1.94 8.39 -14.77
CA VAL A 181 -1.33 7.25 -15.46
C VAL A 181 -2.41 6.39 -16.13
N ALA A 182 -3.55 6.15 -15.49
CA ALA A 182 -4.66 5.41 -16.09
C ALA A 182 -5.18 6.05 -17.37
N LEU A 183 -5.47 7.35 -17.33
CA LEU A 183 -5.92 8.10 -18.51
C LEU A 183 -4.87 8.06 -19.63
N TYR A 184 -3.59 8.23 -19.28
CA TYR A 184 -2.49 8.16 -20.23
C TYR A 184 -2.38 6.79 -20.88
N LEU A 185 -2.50 5.70 -20.10
CA LEU A 185 -2.46 4.35 -20.63
C LEU A 185 -3.67 4.00 -21.47
N LEU A 186 -4.88 4.43 -21.09
CA LEU A 186 -6.06 4.26 -21.93
C LEU A 186 -5.86 4.95 -23.30
N ARG A 187 -5.26 6.15 -23.30
CA ARG A 187 -4.90 6.86 -24.52
C ARG A 187 -3.88 6.07 -25.35
N ILE A 188 -2.76 5.64 -24.77
CA ILE A 188 -1.75 4.84 -25.47
C ILE A 188 -2.34 3.54 -26.02
N VAL A 189 -3.06 2.79 -25.20
CA VAL A 189 -3.66 1.52 -25.60
C VAL A 189 -4.65 1.74 -26.74
N SER A 190 -5.42 2.83 -26.72
CA SER A 190 -6.31 3.17 -27.83
C SER A 190 -5.56 3.49 -29.13
N ILE A 191 -4.43 4.20 -29.04
CA ILE A 191 -3.57 4.53 -30.19
C ILE A 191 -2.92 3.26 -30.75
N HIS A 192 -2.28 2.45 -29.91
CA HIS A 192 -1.67 1.18 -30.32
C HIS A 192 -2.70 0.20 -30.88
N ARG A 193 -3.91 0.13 -30.31
CA ARG A 193 -4.99 -0.71 -30.88
C ARG A 193 -5.39 -0.25 -32.27
N LYS A 194 -5.45 1.06 -32.52
CA LYS A 194 -5.72 1.61 -33.86
C LYS A 194 -4.60 1.25 -34.84
N GLN A 195 -3.34 1.46 -34.45
CA GLN A 195 -2.17 1.12 -35.27
C GLN A 195 -2.11 -0.38 -35.60
N ILE A 196 -2.31 -1.25 -34.61
CA ILE A 196 -2.35 -2.71 -34.82
C ILE A 196 -3.52 -3.09 -35.73
N ALA A 197 -4.69 -2.46 -35.57
CA ALA A 197 -5.83 -2.74 -36.46
C ALA A 197 -5.57 -2.28 -37.90
N GLU A 198 -4.85 -1.17 -38.10
CA GLU A 198 -4.42 -0.69 -39.42
C GLU A 198 -3.35 -1.60 -40.05
N GLU A 199 -2.34 -1.99 -39.28
CA GLU A 199 -1.33 -2.97 -39.71
C GLU A 199 -1.98 -4.32 -40.05
N GLN A 200 -2.90 -4.80 -39.22
CA GLN A 200 -3.61 -6.06 -39.49
C GLN A 200 -4.40 -6.03 -40.79
N LYS A 201 -5.04 -4.89 -41.13
CA LYS A 201 -5.71 -4.72 -42.43
C LYS A 201 -4.73 -4.80 -43.61
N LEU A 202 -3.47 -4.37 -43.42
CA LEU A 202 -2.43 -4.48 -44.45
C LEU A 202 -1.84 -5.90 -44.55
N TYR A 203 -1.71 -6.61 -43.43
CA TYR A 203 -1.05 -7.92 -43.35
C TYR A 203 -1.99 -9.13 -43.48
N THR A 204 -3.32 -8.96 -43.56
CA THR A 204 -4.30 -10.07 -43.71
C THR A 204 -4.09 -10.98 -44.92
N ALA A 205 -3.05 -10.78 -45.75
CA ALA A 205 -2.62 -11.75 -46.74
C ALA A 205 -1.69 -12.87 -46.20
N ASN A 206 -0.94 -12.69 -45.11
CA ASN A 206 -0.04 -13.74 -44.61
C ASN A 206 0.10 -13.72 -43.09
N GLY A 207 -0.22 -14.85 -42.48
CA GLY A 207 -0.40 -15.05 -41.05
C GLY A 207 0.83 -14.86 -40.15
N ILE A 208 0.57 -15.12 -38.87
CA ILE A 208 1.44 -15.03 -37.68
C ILE A 208 1.46 -13.62 -37.03
N CYS A 209 0.38 -13.33 -36.30
CA CYS A 209 0.37 -12.25 -35.31
C CYS A 209 1.29 -12.65 -34.13
N LYS A 210 2.49 -12.07 -34.01
CA LYS A 210 3.31 -12.19 -32.79
C LYS A 210 2.53 -11.63 -31.61
N LYS A 211 2.28 -12.47 -30.61
CA LYS A 211 1.54 -12.13 -29.39
C LYS A 211 2.40 -11.18 -28.55
N ASN A 212 1.96 -9.92 -28.39
CA ASN A 212 2.63 -8.92 -27.54
C ASN A 212 2.51 -9.27 -26.05
N ASN A 213 3.25 -10.29 -25.60
CA ASN A 213 3.24 -10.76 -24.21
C ASN A 213 3.73 -9.69 -23.22
N ALA A 214 4.72 -8.87 -23.61
CA ALA A 214 5.25 -7.79 -22.78
C ALA A 214 4.19 -6.72 -22.46
N MET A 215 3.44 -6.26 -23.47
CA MET A 215 2.34 -5.31 -23.27
C MET A 215 1.25 -5.91 -22.38
N LYS A 216 0.93 -7.19 -22.54
CA LYS A 216 -0.05 -7.88 -21.68
C LYS A 216 0.42 -8.00 -20.23
N SER A 217 1.71 -8.27 -19.99
CA SER A 217 2.30 -8.27 -18.64
C SER A 217 2.24 -6.89 -18.00
N GLY A 218 2.68 -5.87 -18.74
CA GLY A 218 2.63 -4.47 -18.30
C GLY A 218 1.21 -3.99 -17.95
N MET A 219 0.21 -4.38 -18.76
CA MET A 219 -1.19 -4.04 -18.47
C MET A 219 -1.73 -4.71 -17.20
N ARG A 220 -1.29 -5.93 -16.88
CA ARG A 220 -1.70 -6.63 -15.65
C ARG A 220 -1.12 -5.99 -14.40
N THR A 221 0.16 -5.64 -14.44
CA THR A 221 0.81 -4.95 -13.32
C THR A 221 0.28 -3.54 -13.13
N PHE A 222 -0.05 -2.83 -14.22
CA PHE A 222 -0.79 -1.58 -14.14
C PHE A 222 -2.19 -1.77 -13.50
N TYR A 223 -2.95 -2.78 -13.91
CA TYR A 223 -4.26 -3.06 -13.31
C TYR A 223 -4.17 -3.31 -11.79
N PHE A 224 -3.13 -4.04 -11.34
CA PHE A 224 -2.83 -4.19 -9.91
C PHE A 224 -2.61 -2.84 -9.22
N ILE A 225 -1.79 -1.96 -9.80
CA ILE A 225 -1.51 -0.64 -9.22
C ILE A 225 -2.79 0.19 -9.17
N PHE A 226 -3.56 0.21 -10.26
CA PHE A 226 -4.82 0.94 -10.33
C PHE A 226 -5.84 0.50 -9.28
N ILE A 227 -6.06 -0.82 -9.13
CA ILE A 227 -6.98 -1.37 -8.12
C ILE A 227 -6.46 -1.11 -6.70
N SER A 228 -5.15 -1.28 -6.46
CA SER A 228 -4.55 -1.02 -5.15
C SER A 228 -4.68 0.45 -4.76
N THR A 229 -4.51 1.38 -5.71
CA THR A 229 -4.75 2.79 -5.46
C THR A 229 -6.23 3.08 -5.23
N PHE A 230 -7.13 2.54 -6.07
CA PHE A 230 -8.57 2.73 -5.87
C PHE A 230 -9.00 2.26 -4.48
N PHE A 231 -8.50 1.09 -4.05
CA PHE A 231 -8.72 0.58 -2.71
C PHE A 231 -8.13 1.49 -1.63
N THR A 232 -6.91 2.01 -1.85
CA THR A 232 -6.27 3.00 -0.95
C THR A 232 -7.08 4.29 -0.84
N ILE A 233 -7.67 4.77 -1.93
CA ILE A 233 -8.55 5.93 -1.91
C ILE A 233 -9.78 5.66 -1.04
N LEU A 234 -10.44 4.51 -1.24
CA LEU A 234 -11.64 4.14 -0.50
C LEU A 234 -11.39 3.93 1.00
N THR A 235 -10.21 3.46 1.35
CA THR A 235 -9.87 3.10 2.74
C THR A 235 -9.23 4.24 3.51
N LEU A 236 -8.24 4.94 2.95
CA LEU A 236 -7.52 6.01 3.66
C LEU A 236 -8.23 7.37 3.55
N THR A 237 -8.69 7.75 2.36
CA THR A 237 -9.14 9.14 2.11
C THR A 237 -10.29 9.57 3.02
N PRO A 238 -11.35 8.77 3.23
CA PRO A 238 -12.48 9.19 4.07
C PRO A 238 -12.07 9.55 5.49
N TYR A 239 -11.27 8.71 6.15
CA TYR A 239 -10.81 8.98 7.51
C TYR A 239 -9.92 10.23 7.57
N ARG A 240 -9.03 10.39 6.59
CA ARG A 240 -8.15 11.56 6.52
C ARG A 240 -8.93 12.85 6.27
N LEU A 241 -9.94 12.83 5.41
CA LEU A 241 -10.83 13.99 5.19
C LEU A 241 -11.67 14.33 6.41
N VAL A 242 -12.23 13.33 7.10
CA VAL A 242 -12.98 13.54 8.36
C VAL A 242 -12.08 14.14 9.43
N THR A 243 -10.85 13.65 9.57
CA THR A 243 -9.87 14.20 10.52
C THR A 243 -9.46 15.61 10.13
N LEU A 244 -9.18 15.86 8.84
CA LEU A 244 -8.84 17.20 8.34
C LEU A 244 -9.97 18.19 8.62
N TYR A 245 -11.22 17.81 8.34
CA TYR A 245 -12.42 18.60 8.63
C TYR A 245 -12.48 18.97 10.12
N ARG A 246 -12.24 18.00 11.02
CA ARG A 246 -12.21 18.25 12.48
C ARG A 246 -11.13 19.23 12.89
N THR A 247 -9.91 19.02 12.38
CA THR A 247 -8.75 19.83 12.75
C THR A 247 -8.84 21.28 12.25
N ILE A 248 -9.43 21.49 11.07
CA ILE A 248 -9.50 22.83 10.45
C ILE A 248 -10.78 23.56 10.81
N ILE A 249 -11.94 22.88 10.72
CA ILE A 249 -13.26 23.53 10.74
C ILE A 249 -13.92 23.41 12.11
N ASP A 250 -13.95 22.20 12.69
CA ASP A 250 -14.80 21.92 13.86
C ASP A 250 -14.18 22.34 15.20
N LYS A 251 -12.84 22.49 15.28
CA LYS A 251 -12.09 22.85 16.50
C LYS A 251 -12.59 22.15 17.79
N ASP A 252 -13.09 20.91 17.66
CA ASP A 252 -13.71 20.10 18.72
C ASP A 252 -14.77 20.81 19.60
N THR A 253 -15.44 21.88 19.13
CA THR A 253 -16.39 22.64 19.97
C THR A 253 -17.84 22.15 19.89
N VAL A 254 -18.23 21.40 18.86
CA VAL A 254 -19.64 21.03 18.61
C VAL A 254 -19.98 19.66 19.22
N ILE A 255 -21.16 19.57 19.84
CA ILE A 255 -21.75 18.32 20.36
C ILE A 255 -21.75 17.26 19.26
N ARG A 256 -21.03 16.15 19.48
CA ARG A 256 -20.91 15.06 18.51
C ARG A 256 -22.25 14.34 18.38
N THR A 257 -22.90 14.45 17.21
CA THR A 257 -24.09 13.63 16.90
C THR A 257 -23.71 12.14 16.80
N CYS A 258 -24.64 11.24 17.14
CA CYS A 258 -24.40 9.79 17.00
C CYS A 258 -23.95 9.41 15.58
N GLY A 259 -24.49 10.08 14.56
CA GLY A 259 -24.10 9.90 13.16
C GLY A 259 -22.64 10.28 12.88
N SER A 260 -22.15 11.40 13.41
CA SER A 260 -20.75 11.82 13.21
C SER A 260 -19.76 10.87 13.90
N VAL A 261 -20.14 10.36 15.07
CA VAL A 261 -19.37 9.31 15.78
C VAL A 261 -19.33 8.04 14.94
N PHE A 262 -20.48 7.55 14.47
CA PHE A 262 -20.56 6.34 13.65
C PHE A 262 -19.71 6.43 12.38
N ILE A 263 -19.81 7.54 11.62
CA ILE A 263 -18.99 7.76 10.41
C ILE A 263 -17.50 7.73 10.74
N SER A 264 -17.09 8.26 11.89
CA SER A 264 -15.68 8.30 12.28
C SER A 264 -15.13 6.94 12.65
N VAL A 265 -15.92 6.14 13.37
CA VAL A 265 -15.57 4.77 13.71
C VAL A 265 -15.49 3.92 12.43
N LEU A 266 -16.47 4.07 11.54
CA LEU A 266 -16.49 3.34 10.27
C LEU A 266 -15.28 3.68 9.39
N THR A 267 -14.96 4.97 9.25
CA THR A 267 -13.83 5.42 8.44
C THR A 267 -12.48 5.05 9.06
N TYR A 268 -12.36 5.10 10.39
CA TYR A 268 -11.18 4.63 11.11
C TYR A 268 -10.91 3.15 10.82
N TYR A 269 -11.91 2.27 10.98
CA TYR A 269 -11.75 0.86 10.64
C TYR A 269 -11.49 0.62 9.14
N ALA A 270 -12.08 1.43 8.26
CA ALA A 270 -11.78 1.37 6.84
C ALA A 270 -10.31 1.69 6.54
N MET A 271 -9.71 2.63 7.27
CA MET A 271 -8.28 2.96 7.15
C MET A 271 -7.41 1.76 7.55
N ASP A 272 -7.70 1.10 8.67
CA ASP A 272 -6.92 -0.05 9.15
C ASP A 272 -7.01 -1.26 8.21
N LEU A 273 -8.13 -1.42 7.51
CA LEU A 273 -8.31 -2.46 6.51
C LEU A 273 -7.36 -2.32 5.31
N ASN A 274 -6.76 -1.14 5.08
CA ASN A 274 -5.87 -0.94 3.96
C ASN A 274 -4.64 -1.86 4.00
N PRO A 275 -3.71 -1.72 4.97
CA PRO A 275 -2.55 -2.59 5.05
C PRO A 275 -2.93 -4.06 5.31
N ILE A 276 -4.08 -4.31 5.97
CA ILE A 276 -4.58 -5.67 6.22
C ILE A 276 -4.90 -6.39 4.90
N LEU A 277 -5.56 -5.72 3.95
CA LEU A 277 -6.02 -6.32 2.69
C LEU A 277 -5.07 -6.12 1.51
N ASN A 278 -4.07 -5.24 1.58
CA ASN A 278 -3.02 -5.07 0.56
C ASN A 278 -2.33 -6.38 0.11
N PRO A 279 -1.88 -7.28 1.01
CA PRO A 279 -1.28 -8.55 0.58
C PRO A 279 -2.29 -9.47 -0.12
N LEU A 280 -3.58 -9.42 0.28
CA LEU A 280 -4.65 -10.16 -0.39
C LEU A 280 -4.87 -9.64 -1.81
N LEU A 281 -4.90 -8.31 -2.01
CA LEU A 281 -4.96 -7.69 -3.34
C LEU A 281 -3.76 -8.10 -4.20
N THR A 282 -2.57 -8.13 -3.61
CA THR A 282 -1.34 -8.54 -4.31
C THR A 282 -1.42 -9.98 -4.79
N VAL A 283 -1.81 -10.92 -3.92
CA VAL A 283 -1.90 -12.34 -4.27
C VAL A 283 -3.05 -12.64 -5.23
N THR A 284 -4.17 -11.92 -5.13
CA THR A 284 -5.34 -12.14 -6.01
C THR A 284 -5.12 -11.62 -7.42
N ILE A 285 -4.55 -10.41 -7.56
CA ILE A 285 -4.44 -9.73 -8.85
C ILE A 285 -3.18 -10.15 -9.61
N LEU A 286 -2.03 -10.30 -8.94
CA LEU A 286 -0.77 -10.65 -9.61
C LEU A 286 -0.64 -12.17 -9.79
N PRO A 287 -0.70 -12.71 -11.02
CA PRO A 287 -0.71 -14.16 -11.24
C PRO A 287 0.55 -14.86 -10.73
N GLN A 288 1.68 -14.17 -10.78
CA GLN A 288 2.99 -14.66 -10.33
C GLN A 288 3.09 -14.86 -8.82
N TYR A 289 2.30 -14.11 -8.03
CA TYR A 289 2.16 -14.30 -6.59
C TYR A 289 1.03 -15.29 -6.28
N ARG A 290 -0.07 -15.24 -7.04
CA ARG A 290 -1.20 -16.18 -6.93
C ARG A 290 -0.76 -17.63 -7.08
N LEU A 291 -0.03 -17.95 -8.14
CA LEU A 291 0.41 -19.31 -8.44
C LEU A 291 1.30 -19.86 -7.32
N HIS A 292 2.19 -19.02 -6.78
CA HIS A 292 3.07 -19.46 -5.71
C HIS A 292 2.34 -19.64 -4.38
N CYS A 293 1.39 -18.75 -4.06
CA CYS A 293 0.52 -18.91 -2.90
C CYS A 293 -0.30 -20.21 -3.01
N LEU A 294 -0.89 -20.49 -4.17
CA LEU A 294 -1.60 -21.75 -4.42
C LEU A 294 -0.68 -22.97 -4.28
N ASN A 295 0.53 -22.93 -4.84
CA ASN A 295 1.50 -24.02 -4.70
C ASN A 295 1.90 -24.23 -3.23
N PHE A 296 2.08 -23.15 -2.47
CA PHE A 296 2.35 -23.23 -1.03
C PHE A 296 1.19 -23.88 -0.27
N LEU A 297 -0.06 -23.44 -0.52
CA LEU A 297 -1.26 -24.02 0.09
C LEU A 297 -1.47 -25.49 -0.30
N ILE A 298 -1.23 -25.86 -1.56
CA ILE A 298 -1.29 -27.24 -2.04
C ILE A 298 -0.19 -28.08 -1.36
N SER A 299 1.03 -27.55 -1.23
CA SER A 299 2.12 -28.27 -0.56
C SER A 299 1.84 -28.51 0.93
N LEU A 300 1.20 -27.56 1.61
CA LEU A 300 0.75 -27.73 2.99
C LEU A 300 -0.34 -28.80 3.08
N ARG A 301 -1.31 -28.79 2.16
CA ARG A 301 -2.38 -29.80 2.11
C ARG A 301 -1.86 -31.20 1.79
N LEU A 302 -0.89 -31.32 0.88
CA LEU A 302 -0.26 -32.61 0.57
C LEU A 302 0.57 -33.13 1.76
N ARG A 303 1.27 -32.23 2.46
CA ARG A 303 2.01 -32.59 3.68
C ARG A 303 1.08 -33.02 4.81
N SER A 304 -0.07 -32.35 5.00
CA SER A 304 -1.06 -32.76 5.99
C SER A 304 -1.67 -34.12 5.65
N SER A 305 -2.00 -34.38 4.37
CA SER A 305 -2.49 -35.70 3.96
C SER A 305 -1.44 -36.80 4.11
N HIS A 306 -0.15 -36.49 3.92
CA HIS A 306 0.92 -37.48 4.10
C HIS A 306 1.14 -37.84 5.57
N ASN A 307 1.01 -36.86 6.48
CA ASN A 307 1.08 -37.11 7.91
C ASN A 307 -0.12 -37.93 8.41
N GLU A 308 -1.34 -37.65 7.94
CA GLU A 308 -2.54 -38.44 8.28
C GLU A 308 -2.47 -39.90 7.84
N ILE A 309 -1.69 -40.22 6.80
CA ILE A 309 -1.45 -41.60 6.34
C ILE A 309 -0.45 -42.34 7.24
N PHE A 310 0.50 -41.64 7.86
CA PHE A 310 1.50 -42.27 8.76
C PHE A 310 1.04 -42.39 10.22
N ASP A 311 0.05 -41.59 10.63
CA ASP A 311 -0.54 -41.67 11.97
C ASP A 311 -1.66 -42.74 12.08
N LYS A 312 -1.92 -43.51 11.00
CA LYS A 312 -2.83 -44.67 10.98
C LYS A 312 -2.06 -45.98 10.80
#